data_AF-A0A936Y9N1-F1
#
_entry.id   AF-A0A936Y9N1-F1
#
_cell.length_a   1.000
_cell.length_b   1.000
_cell.length_c   1.000
_cell.angle_alpha   90.00
_cell.angle_beta   90.00
_cell.angle_gamma   90.00
#
_symmetry.space_group_name_H-M   'P 1'
#
loop_
_entity.id
_entity.type
_entity.pdbx_description
1 polymer ?
#
loop_
_entity_poly.entity_id
_entity_poly.type
_entity_poly.pdbx_seq_one_letter_code
_entity_poly.pdbx_strand_id
1 'polypeptide(L)'
;MNQLPKSVLRGQQVKPKKKSNVTIELWTNTQETTEYAPRPEQGRVVKIDAENIYQFAMIGMTQGQVAAYYGLKESDFRAAISDYPDIEDAFLMGKGRGTAVRLAALAKKVADGDTIAIIYSSKVFDDCVEADKRQNIKIDDSVKVQVYLPENGR
;
A
#
# COMPACT_ATOMS: atom_id res chain seq x y z
N MET A 1 15.62 28.69 26.29
CA MET A 1 15.21 28.30 24.93
C MET A 1 16.20 27.27 24.44
N ASN A 2 15.85 25.98 24.54
CA ASN A 2 16.78 24.90 24.23
C ASN A 2 16.81 24.66 22.72
N GLN A 3 17.95 24.94 22.11
CA GLN A 3 18.25 24.55 20.74
C GLN A 3 18.35 23.03 20.68
N LEU A 4 17.57 22.42 19.77
CA LEU A 4 17.66 20.99 19.48
C LEU A 4 19.06 20.66 18.89
N PRO A 5 19.71 19.58 19.33
CA PRO A 5 21.06 19.24 18.89
C PRO A 5 21.09 18.89 17.39
N LYS A 6 22.08 19.45 16.69
CA LYS A 6 22.44 19.15 15.29
C LYS A 6 23.01 17.74 15.14
N SER A 7 22.20 16.71 15.34
CA SER A 7 22.55 15.33 15.00
C SER A 7 21.39 14.66 14.25
N VAL A 8 21.09 15.18 13.05
CA VAL A 8 20.40 14.39 12.05
C VAL A 8 21.44 13.44 11.49
N LEU A 9 21.41 12.21 12.01
CA LEU A 9 22.26 11.11 11.61
C LEU A 9 22.18 10.96 10.08
N ARG A 10 23.28 11.27 9.39
CA ARG A 10 23.50 10.89 7.99
C ARG A 10 23.27 9.38 7.89
N GLY A 11 22.42 8.97 6.94
CA GLY A 11 21.98 7.58 6.77
C GLY A 11 23.11 6.56 6.91
N GLN A 12 22.82 5.46 7.60
CA GLN A 12 23.79 4.39 7.79
C GLN A 12 24.03 3.65 6.46
N GLN A 13 25.29 3.61 6.05
CA GLN A 13 25.78 2.78 4.95
C GLN A 13 25.73 1.31 5.37
N VAL A 14 24.76 0.54 4.88
CA VAL A 14 24.74 -0.93 5.06
C VAL A 14 25.49 -1.58 3.89
N LYS A 15 26.43 -2.48 4.20
CA LYS A 15 27.29 -3.13 3.18
C LYS A 15 26.45 -3.85 2.12
N PRO A 16 26.79 -3.71 0.84
CA PRO A 16 26.02 -4.30 -0.25
C PRO A 16 26.20 -5.83 -0.31
N LYS A 17 25.09 -6.58 -0.44
CA LYS A 17 25.12 -8.00 -0.80
C LYS A 17 25.02 -8.16 -2.31
N LYS A 18 26.11 -8.56 -2.96
CA LYS A 18 26.16 -8.86 -4.40
C LYS A 18 25.33 -10.11 -4.71
N LYS A 19 24.18 -9.94 -5.38
CA LYS A 19 23.51 -11.02 -6.14
C LYS A 19 23.07 -10.44 -7.48
N SER A 20 23.82 -10.75 -8.54
CA SER A 20 23.75 -10.14 -9.89
C SER A 20 24.24 -8.68 -9.95
N ASN A 21 24.39 -8.10 -11.15
CA ASN A 21 25.03 -6.79 -11.42
C ASN A 21 24.28 -5.57 -10.83
N VAL A 22 23.52 -5.74 -9.75
CA VAL A 22 22.74 -4.71 -9.08
C VAL A 22 23.15 -4.66 -7.61
N THR A 23 23.47 -3.47 -7.15
CA THR A 23 23.71 -3.16 -5.74
C THR A 23 22.54 -2.32 -5.23
N ILE A 24 21.96 -2.69 -4.10
CA ILE A 24 20.88 -1.92 -3.46
C ILE A 24 21.45 -1.22 -2.23
N GLU A 25 21.15 0.06 -2.08
CA GLU A 25 21.55 0.88 -0.94
C GLU A 25 20.33 1.56 -0.32
N LEU A 26 20.32 1.68 1.00
CA LEU A 26 19.24 2.32 1.76
C LEU A 26 19.65 3.76 2.07
N TRP A 27 18.78 4.72 1.70
CA TRP A 27 19.06 6.15 1.84
C TRP A 27 17.85 6.87 2.44
N THR A 28 18.09 7.95 3.19
CA THR A 28 17.06 8.85 3.71
C THR A 28 17.10 10.17 2.94
N ASN A 29 15.95 10.73 2.57
CA ASN A 29 15.79 11.99 1.82
C ASN A 29 16.33 11.92 0.37
N THR A 30 15.87 10.92 -0.38
CA THR A 30 16.28 10.73 -1.79
C THR A 30 15.69 11.73 -2.78
N GLN A 31 14.66 12.50 -2.40
CA GLN A 31 13.99 13.48 -3.27
C GLN A 31 14.91 14.63 -3.74
N GLU A 32 15.95 14.96 -2.97
CA GLU A 32 16.98 15.94 -3.36
C GLU A 32 18.01 15.38 -4.36
N THR A 33 17.95 14.08 -4.67
CA THR A 33 18.96 13.38 -5.49
C THR A 33 18.37 12.59 -6.67
N THR A 34 17.08 12.73 -6.94
CA THR A 34 16.40 12.11 -8.09
C THR A 34 16.72 12.83 -9.40
N GLU A 35 17.99 12.88 -9.76
CA GLU A 35 18.40 13.06 -11.15
C GLU A 35 18.35 11.70 -11.87
N TYR A 36 17.89 11.72 -13.12
CA TYR A 36 17.91 10.53 -13.97
C TYR A 36 19.37 10.07 -14.18
N ALA A 37 19.72 8.91 -13.62
CA ALA A 37 20.99 8.24 -13.86
C ALA A 37 20.80 7.08 -14.86
N PRO A 38 21.30 7.19 -16.12
CA PRO A 38 21.19 6.12 -17.09
C PRO A 38 21.90 4.85 -16.61
N ARG A 39 21.42 3.67 -17.04
CA ARG A 39 21.96 2.37 -16.64
C ARG A 39 23.44 2.24 -17.09
N PRO A 40 24.42 2.12 -16.17
CA PRO A 40 25.81 1.89 -16.54
C PRO A 40 26.04 0.43 -16.96
N GLU A 41 26.99 0.18 -17.87
CA GLU A 41 27.37 -1.17 -18.30
C GLU A 41 27.99 -2.02 -17.17
N GLN A 42 28.51 -1.38 -16.12
CA GLN A 42 29.27 -2.01 -15.02
C GLN A 42 28.41 -2.36 -13.79
N GLY A 43 27.10 -2.24 -13.91
CA GLY A 43 26.14 -2.41 -12.82
C GLY A 43 25.64 -1.07 -12.27
N ARG A 44 24.54 -1.13 -11.50
CA ARG A 44 23.90 0.08 -10.94
C ARG A 44 23.67 -0.04 -9.44
N VAL A 45 23.81 1.09 -8.76
CA VAL A 45 23.41 1.27 -7.37
C VAL A 45 21.99 1.85 -7.36
N VAL A 46 21.05 1.13 -6.76
CA VAL A 46 19.67 1.61 -6.59
C VAL A 46 19.48 2.07 -5.16
N LYS A 47 19.16 3.35 -4.99
CA LYS A 47 18.91 3.96 -3.69
C LYS A 47 17.43 3.85 -3.36
N ILE A 48 17.09 3.09 -2.32
CA ILE A 48 15.72 2.92 -1.83
C ILE A 48 15.58 3.70 -0.52
N ASP A 49 14.50 4.43 -0.40
CA ASP A 49 14.18 5.24 0.77
C ASP A 49 12.88 4.74 1.39
N ALA A 50 12.96 4.31 2.64
CA ALA A 50 11.82 3.75 3.36
C ALA A 50 10.64 4.73 3.41
N GLU A 51 10.88 6.04 3.47
CA GLU A 51 9.82 7.04 3.43
C GLU A 51 9.09 7.01 2.07
N ASN A 52 9.83 6.94 0.96
CA ASN A 52 9.21 6.82 -0.36
C ASN A 52 8.42 5.51 -0.49
N ILE A 53 8.93 4.40 0.05
CA ILE A 53 8.21 3.11 0.08
C ILE A 53 6.90 3.24 0.85
N TYR A 54 6.93 3.88 2.03
CA TYR A 54 5.74 4.17 2.82
C TYR A 54 4.72 4.99 2.03
N GLN A 55 5.16 6.08 1.37
CA GLN A 55 4.28 6.93 0.57
C GLN A 55 3.68 6.17 -0.63
N PHE A 56 4.48 5.38 -1.36
CA PHE A 56 4.01 4.57 -2.47
C PHE A 56 2.99 3.51 -2.03
N ALA A 57 3.27 2.83 -0.91
CA ALA A 57 2.35 1.87 -0.33
C ALA A 57 1.04 2.53 0.14
N MET A 58 1.12 3.73 0.73
CA MET A 58 -0.03 4.51 1.17
C MET A 58 -0.97 4.84 -0.01
N ILE A 59 -0.43 5.28 -1.15
CA ILE A 59 -1.25 5.55 -2.34
C ILE A 59 -1.74 4.29 -3.06
N GLY A 60 -1.27 3.11 -2.64
CA GLY A 60 -1.79 1.81 -3.05
C GLY A 60 -0.97 1.11 -4.14
N MET A 61 0.30 1.51 -4.32
CA MET A 61 1.18 0.83 -5.27
C MET A 61 1.51 -0.59 -4.81
N THR A 62 1.51 -1.53 -5.75
CA THR A 62 1.97 -2.90 -5.52
C THR A 62 3.49 -2.97 -5.47
N GLN A 63 4.06 -4.04 -4.90
CA GLN A 63 5.51 -4.25 -4.89
C GLN A 63 6.11 -4.21 -6.31
N GLY A 64 5.41 -4.76 -7.30
CA GLY A 64 5.83 -4.70 -8.71
C GLY A 64 5.85 -3.27 -9.27
N GLN A 65 4.87 -2.43 -8.92
CA GLN A 65 4.84 -1.02 -9.32
C GLN A 65 5.95 -0.22 -8.65
N VAL A 66 6.23 -0.49 -7.37
CA VAL A 66 7.35 0.13 -6.64
C VAL A 66 8.69 -0.32 -7.24
N ALA A 67 8.85 -1.60 -7.56
CA ALA A 67 10.04 -2.10 -8.24
C ALA A 67 10.26 -1.39 -9.59
N ALA A 68 9.19 -1.24 -10.38
CA ALA A 68 9.24 -0.54 -11.66
C ALA A 68 9.65 0.94 -11.51
N TYR A 69 9.18 1.63 -10.47
CA TYR A 69 9.62 3.00 -10.14
C TYR A 69 11.15 3.10 -9.98
N TYR A 70 11.75 2.11 -9.30
CA TYR A 70 13.21 2.01 -9.15
C TYR A 70 13.91 1.34 -10.35
N GLY A 71 13.19 0.97 -11.41
CA GLY A 71 13.69 0.22 -12.56
C GLY A 71 14.21 -1.19 -12.23
N LEU A 72 13.77 -1.75 -11.10
CA LEU A 72 14.12 -3.09 -10.60
C LEU A 72 13.17 -4.15 -11.17
N LYS A 73 13.62 -5.40 -11.21
CA LYS A 73 12.68 -6.53 -11.32
C LYS A 73 11.95 -6.69 -9.98
N GLU A 74 10.70 -7.16 -10.03
CA GLU A 74 9.93 -7.42 -8.81
C GLU A 74 10.65 -8.41 -7.88
N SER A 75 11.32 -9.42 -8.43
CA SER A 75 12.11 -10.39 -7.65
C SER A 75 13.22 -9.74 -6.82
N ASP A 76 13.88 -8.73 -7.40
CA ASP A 76 15.01 -8.05 -6.76
C ASP A 76 14.51 -7.14 -5.64
N PHE A 77 13.36 -6.47 -5.87
CA PHE A 77 12.71 -5.66 -4.85
C PHE A 77 12.14 -6.52 -3.71
N ARG A 78 11.55 -7.69 -4.01
CA ARG A 78 11.07 -8.63 -2.99
C ARG A 78 12.20 -9.17 -2.13
N ALA A 79 13.36 -9.48 -2.75
CA ALA A 79 14.56 -9.84 -2.01
C ALA A 79 15.03 -8.69 -1.10
N ALA A 80 15.00 -7.45 -1.59
CA ALA A 80 15.34 -6.27 -0.79
C ALA A 80 14.41 -6.10 0.41
N ILE A 81 13.09 -6.27 0.26
CA ILE A 81 12.15 -6.26 1.39
C ILE A 81 12.56 -7.28 2.45
N SER A 82 12.90 -8.51 2.04
CA SER A 82 13.31 -9.56 2.96
C SER A 82 14.67 -9.31 3.62
N ASP A 83 15.59 -8.62 2.94
CA ASP A 83 16.94 -8.33 3.44
C ASP A 83 16.98 -7.07 4.33
N TYR A 84 15.98 -6.18 4.23
CA TYR A 84 15.92 -4.89 4.93
C TYR A 84 14.56 -4.69 5.63
N PRO A 85 14.45 -5.03 6.93
CA PRO A 85 13.19 -4.94 7.69
C PRO A 85 12.53 -3.56 7.65
N ASP A 86 13.30 -2.48 7.66
CA ASP A 86 12.76 -1.11 7.61
C ASP A 86 11.95 -0.84 6.33
N ILE A 87 12.30 -1.48 5.21
CA ILE A 87 11.55 -1.37 3.95
C ILE A 87 10.24 -2.16 4.05
N GLU A 88 10.27 -3.33 4.68
CA GLU A 88 9.08 -4.14 4.94
C GLU A 88 8.09 -3.39 5.85
N ASP A 89 8.58 -2.88 6.97
CA ASP A 89 7.79 -2.09 7.93
C ASP A 89 7.19 -0.86 7.25
N ALA A 90 7.99 -0.10 6.50
CA ALA A 90 7.49 1.05 5.75
C ALA A 90 6.38 0.67 4.77
N PHE A 91 6.54 -0.43 4.02
CA PHE A 91 5.54 -0.90 3.07
C PHE A 91 4.24 -1.34 3.77
N LEU A 92 4.34 -2.09 4.87
CA LEU A 92 3.18 -2.55 5.64
C LEU A 92 2.46 -1.39 6.34
N MET A 93 3.20 -0.49 6.99
CA MET A 93 2.64 0.71 7.62
C MET A 93 1.96 1.62 6.59
N GLY A 94 2.59 1.82 5.43
CA GLY A 94 2.03 2.59 4.33
C GLY A 94 0.71 1.99 3.84
N LYS A 95 0.67 0.68 3.58
CA LYS A 95 -0.58 -0.01 3.21
C LYS A 95 -1.66 0.15 4.28
N GLY A 96 -1.31 -0.08 5.54
CA GLY A 96 -2.25 0.04 6.67
C GLY A 96 -2.84 1.46 6.75
N ARG A 97 -1.99 2.48 6.69
CA ARG A 97 -2.42 3.88 6.68
C ARG A 97 -3.30 4.21 5.48
N GLY A 98 -2.88 3.81 4.28
CA GLY A 98 -3.63 4.03 3.05
C GLY A 98 -5.02 3.40 3.11
N THR A 99 -5.12 2.17 3.61
CA THR A 99 -6.40 1.50 3.84
C THR A 99 -7.27 2.28 4.83
N ALA A 100 -6.73 2.69 5.98
CA ALA A 100 -7.47 3.47 6.97
C ALA A 100 -8.03 4.78 6.40
N VAL A 101 -7.25 5.51 5.59
CA VAL A 101 -7.70 6.74 4.91
C VAL A 101 -8.84 6.45 3.92
N ARG A 102 -8.72 5.40 3.10
CA ARG A 102 -9.79 5.01 2.16
C ARG A 102 -11.06 4.57 2.89
N LEU A 103 -10.94 3.84 3.99
CA LEU A 103 -12.07 3.42 4.82
C LEU A 103 -12.77 4.62 5.48
N ALA A 104 -12.02 5.59 5.98
CA ALA A 104 -12.61 6.81 6.54
C ALA A 104 -13.38 7.61 5.45
N ALA A 105 -12.82 7.70 4.24
CA ALA A 105 -13.49 8.34 3.11
C ALA A 105 -14.76 7.57 2.68
N LEU A 106 -14.70 6.23 2.69
CA LEU A 106 -15.86 5.37 2.43
C LEU A 106 -16.96 5.58 3.48
N ALA A 107 -16.61 5.58 4.76
CA ALA A 107 -17.55 5.79 5.86
C ALA A 107 -18.25 7.15 5.75
N LYS A 108 -17.52 8.21 5.36
CA LYS A 108 -18.13 9.51 5.08
C LYS A 108 -19.16 9.43 3.94
N LYS A 109 -18.82 8.78 2.83
CA LYS A 109 -19.77 8.60 1.71
C LYS A 109 -21.02 7.81 2.11
N VAL A 110 -20.86 6.79 2.95
CA VAL A 110 -21.98 6.04 3.52
C VAL A 110 -22.89 6.95 4.35
N ALA A 111 -22.30 7.77 5.23
CA ALA A 111 -23.04 8.74 6.04
C ALA A 111 -23.76 9.81 5.19
N ASP A 112 -23.16 10.21 4.07
CA ASP A 112 -23.72 11.16 3.10
C ASP A 112 -24.82 10.53 2.21
N GLY A 113 -25.11 9.23 2.35
CA GLY A 113 -26.17 8.54 1.61
C GLY A 113 -25.78 8.05 0.22
N ASP A 114 -24.50 7.93 -0.11
CA ASP A 114 -24.03 7.38 -1.39
C ASP A 114 -24.39 5.89 -1.49
N THR A 115 -25.36 5.57 -2.35
CA THR A 115 -25.89 4.20 -2.53
C THR A 115 -24.81 3.20 -2.93
N ILE A 116 -23.83 3.60 -3.75
CA ILE A 116 -22.76 2.70 -4.18
C ILE A 116 -21.83 2.39 -3.00
N ALA A 117 -21.47 3.42 -2.22
CA ALA A 117 -20.67 3.26 -1.01
C ALA A 117 -21.36 2.36 0.03
N ILE A 118 -22.67 2.53 0.21
CA ILE A 118 -23.50 1.69 1.10
C ILE A 118 -23.48 0.23 0.63
N ILE A 119 -23.78 -0.03 -0.64
CA ILE A 119 -23.77 -1.39 -1.20
C ILE A 119 -22.39 -2.04 -1.05
N TYR A 120 -21.32 -1.30 -1.36
CA TYR A 120 -19.95 -1.80 -1.23
C TYR A 120 -19.61 -2.11 0.24
N SER A 121 -19.92 -1.20 1.15
CA SER A 121 -19.71 -1.37 2.59
C SER A 121 -20.42 -2.62 3.12
N SER A 122 -21.70 -2.80 2.77
CA SER A 122 -22.46 -3.98 3.23
C SER A 122 -21.93 -5.29 2.67
N LYS A 123 -21.40 -5.32 1.45
CA LYS A 123 -20.76 -6.53 0.90
C LYS A 123 -19.45 -6.88 1.61
N VAL A 124 -18.68 -5.87 2.03
CA VAL A 124 -17.34 -6.07 2.57
C VAL A 124 -17.36 -6.31 4.09
N PHE A 125 -18.28 -5.69 4.82
CA PHE A 125 -18.29 -5.73 6.29
C PHE A 125 -19.46 -6.48 6.90
N ASP A 126 -20.60 -6.56 6.20
CA ASP A 126 -21.84 -7.15 6.74
C ASP A 126 -22.16 -8.52 6.13
N ASP A 127 -21.23 -9.11 5.38
CA ASP A 127 -21.38 -10.38 4.64
C ASP A 127 -22.65 -10.44 3.76
N CYS A 128 -23.13 -9.27 3.29
CA CYS A 128 -24.32 -9.20 2.47
C CYS A 128 -24.05 -9.78 1.07
N VAL A 129 -24.73 -10.87 0.73
CA VAL A 129 -24.70 -11.48 -0.60
C VAL A 129 -25.89 -11.01 -1.43
N GLU A 130 -25.62 -10.58 -2.67
CA GLU A 130 -26.64 -10.24 -3.66
C GLU A 130 -27.59 -11.43 -3.86
N ALA A 131 -28.91 -11.16 -3.93
CA ALA A 131 -29.94 -12.19 -3.86
C ALA A 131 -29.83 -13.23 -4.99
N ASP A 132 -29.44 -12.79 -6.19
CA ASP A 132 -29.21 -13.59 -7.39
C ASP A 132 -27.96 -14.49 -7.32
N LYS A 133 -26.99 -14.14 -6.45
CA LYS A 133 -25.74 -14.91 -6.25
C LYS A 133 -25.82 -15.96 -5.15
N ARG A 134 -26.99 -16.18 -4.54
CA ARG A 134 -27.21 -17.13 -3.43
C ARG A 134 -27.25 -18.61 -3.84
N GLN A 135 -26.97 -18.94 -5.11
CA GLN A 135 -27.01 -20.32 -5.58
C GLN A 135 -26.00 -21.18 -4.81
N ASN A 136 -26.51 -22.16 -4.06
CA ASN A 136 -25.79 -23.16 -3.24
C ASN A 136 -25.34 -22.76 -1.81
N ILE A 137 -25.80 -21.63 -1.26
CA ILE A 137 -25.57 -21.34 0.17
C ILE A 137 -26.70 -21.98 1.00
N LYS A 138 -26.36 -22.93 1.88
CA LYS A 138 -27.29 -23.39 2.94
C LYS A 138 -27.45 -22.24 3.94
N ILE A 139 -28.46 -21.41 3.74
CA ILE A 139 -28.80 -20.33 4.67
C ILE A 139 -29.39 -20.98 5.93
N ASP A 140 -28.71 -20.83 7.06
CA ASP A 140 -29.34 -21.05 8.37
C ASP A 140 -30.43 -19.98 8.52
N ASP A 141 -31.70 -20.41 8.51
CA ASP A 141 -32.89 -19.56 8.42
C ASP A 141 -33.08 -18.60 9.62
N SER A 142 -32.16 -18.59 10.58
CA SER A 142 -32.29 -17.91 11.87
C SER A 142 -32.06 -16.40 11.85
N VAL A 143 -31.48 -15.82 10.79
CA VAL A 143 -31.29 -14.35 10.69
C VAL A 143 -31.71 -13.83 9.32
N LYS A 144 -33.02 -13.54 9.16
CA LYS A 144 -33.57 -12.88 7.96
C LYS A 144 -33.76 -11.38 8.23
N VAL A 145 -32.80 -10.55 7.84
CA VAL A 145 -33.08 -9.12 7.64
C VAL A 145 -33.77 -8.99 6.28
N GLN A 146 -35.10 -8.81 6.31
CA GLN A 146 -35.88 -8.47 5.12
C GLN A 146 -35.88 -6.95 4.94
N VAL A 147 -35.19 -6.47 3.91
CA VAL A 147 -35.27 -5.05 3.50
C VAL A 147 -36.43 -4.92 2.52
N TYR A 148 -37.49 -4.23 2.95
CA TYR A 148 -38.62 -3.87 2.09
C TYR A 148 -38.25 -2.60 1.32
N LEU A 149 -38.23 -2.70 -0.01
CA LEU A 149 -38.26 -1.52 -0.86
C LEU A 149 -39.72 -1.07 -1.02
N PRO A 150 -40.03 0.23 -0.87
CA PRO A 150 -41.39 0.72 -1.09
C PRO A 150 -41.78 0.53 -2.56
N GLU A 151 -43.04 0.14 -2.78
CA GLU A 151 -43.64 0.01 -4.11
C GLU A 151 -43.64 1.35 -4.82
N ASN A 152 -42.63 1.59 -5.67
CA ASN A 152 -42.68 2.68 -6.63
C ASN A 152 -43.41 2.15 -7.86
N GLY A 153 -44.73 2.32 -7.90
CA GLY A 153 -45.63 1.92 -8.98
C GLY A 153 -45.33 2.58 -10.33
N ARG A 154 -44.17 2.27 -10.90
CA ARG A 154 -43.73 2.60 -12.25
C ARG A 154 -43.76 1.36 -13.13
#